data_AF-X1H5V7-F1
#
_entry.id   AF-X1H5V7-F1
#
_cell.length_a   1.000
_cell.length_b   1.000
_cell.length_c   1.000
_cell.angle_alpha   90.00
_cell.angle_beta   90.00
_cell.angle_gamma   90.00
#
_symmetry.space_group_name_H-M   'P 1'
#
loop_
_entity.id
_entity.type
_entity.pdbx_description
1 polymer ?
#
loop_
_entity_poly.entity_id
_entity_poly.type
_entity_poly.pdbx_seq_one_letter_code
_entity_poly.pdbx_strand_id
1 'polypeptide(L)'
;MNTSIFDLIREQTVLLDGGMGTELISHGFPQGVCPESWNVEKPDIVKKIHKSYFDAGSDVVLTNSFGGSKIKLSSHGLEKDV
;
A
#
# COMPACT_ATOMS: atom_id res chain seq x y z
N MET A 1 5.11 9.50 -21.38
CA MET A 1 4.96 10.81 -20.73
C MET A 1 4.75 10.55 -19.26
N ASN A 2 5.54 11.15 -18.37
CA ASN A 2 5.29 11.09 -16.94
C ASN A 2 4.22 12.14 -16.63
N THR A 3 2.96 11.74 -16.62
CA THR A 3 1.86 12.60 -16.13
C THR A 3 1.91 12.59 -14.61
N SER A 4 2.03 13.76 -13.99
CA SER A 4 1.97 13.85 -12.53
C SER A 4 0.52 13.81 -12.05
N ILE A 5 0.31 13.50 -10.77
CA ILE A 5 -1.03 13.62 -10.16
C ILE A 5 -1.58 15.06 -10.28
N PHE A 6 -0.71 16.08 -10.27
CA PHE A 6 -1.12 17.49 -10.43
C PHE A 6 -1.64 17.81 -11.84
N ASP A 7 -1.18 17.06 -12.85
CA ASP A 7 -1.69 17.20 -14.21
C ASP A 7 -3.05 16.47 -14.32
N LEU A 8 -3.14 15.25 -13.80
CA LEU A 8 -4.36 14.43 -13.80
C LEU A 8 -5.55 15.14 -13.14
N ILE A 9 -5.37 15.75 -11.96
CA ILE A 9 -6.46 16.43 -11.23
C ILE A 9 -7.02 17.66 -11.97
N ARG A 10 -6.29 18.21 -12.96
CA ARG A 10 -6.78 19.33 -13.78
C ARG A 10 -7.64 18.87 -14.94
N GLU A 11 -7.47 17.63 -15.38
CA GLU A 11 -8.10 17.07 -16.58
C GLU A 11 -9.30 16.17 -16.24
N GLN A 12 -9.27 15.50 -15.09
CA GLN A 12 -10.32 14.56 -14.68
C GLN A 12 -10.43 14.41 -13.15
N THR A 13 -11.53 13.78 -12.71
CA THR A 13 -11.60 13.23 -11.35
C THR A 13 -10.61 12.09 -11.21
N VAL A 14 -9.76 12.15 -10.18
CA VAL A 14 -8.77 11.11 -9.88
C VAL A 14 -9.33 10.14 -8.85
N LEU A 15 -9.39 8.85 -9.19
CA LEU A 15 -9.82 7.79 -8.30
C LEU A 15 -8.62 7.16 -7.59
N LEU A 16 -8.60 7.25 -6.25
CA LEU A 16 -7.62 6.55 -5.43
C LEU A 16 -8.05 5.08 -5.20
N ASP A 17 -7.20 4.32 -4.52
CA ASP A 17 -7.42 2.92 -4.19
C ASP A 17 -8.30 2.70 -2.95
N GLY A 18 -8.46 1.42 -2.59
CA GLY A 18 -9.23 0.98 -1.44
C GLY A 18 -8.37 0.67 -0.21
N GLY A 19 -8.92 -0.15 0.70
CA GLY A 19 -8.23 -0.52 1.93
C GLY A 19 -7.12 -1.56 1.75
N MET A 20 -5.86 -1.12 1.80
CA MET A 20 -4.70 -2.03 1.81
C MET A 20 -4.76 -3.05 2.96
N GLY A 21 -5.11 -2.61 4.18
CA GLY A 21 -5.21 -3.50 5.34
C GLY A 21 -6.27 -4.59 5.19
N THR A 22 -7.43 -4.27 4.60
CA THR A 22 -8.49 -5.25 4.34
C THR A 22 -8.07 -6.28 3.29
N GLU A 23 -7.33 -5.85 2.25
CA GLU A 23 -6.81 -6.77 1.24
C GLU A 23 -5.67 -7.65 1.77
N LEU A 24 -4.82 -7.12 2.65
CA LEU A 24 -3.84 -7.96 3.34
C LEU A 24 -4.54 -9.08 4.12
N ILE A 25 -5.58 -8.74 4.90
CA ILE A 25 -6.35 -9.71 5.68
C ILE A 25 -7.02 -10.75 4.73
N SER A 26 -7.60 -10.31 3.61
CA SER A 26 -8.22 -11.21 2.62
C SER A 26 -7.21 -12.20 2.01
N HIS A 27 -5.93 -11.79 1.91
CA HIS A 27 -4.81 -12.61 1.47
C HIS A 27 -4.11 -13.37 2.60
N GLY A 28 -4.74 -13.46 3.78
CA GLY A 28 -4.27 -14.26 4.92
C GLY A 28 -3.27 -13.56 5.83
N PHE A 29 -3.26 -12.22 5.87
CA PHE A 29 -2.42 -11.47 6.79
C PHE A 29 -2.88 -11.69 8.25
N PRO A 30 -1.98 -12.07 9.18
CA PRO A 30 -2.32 -12.35 10.57
C PRO A 30 -2.64 -11.07 11.36
N GLN A 31 -3.55 -11.18 12.32
CA GLN A 31 -3.89 -10.06 13.21
C GLN A 31 -2.71 -9.70 14.14
N GLY A 32 -2.48 -8.41 14.36
CA GLY A 32 -1.47 -7.90 15.29
C GLY A 32 -0.04 -7.82 14.73
N VAL A 33 0.16 -8.21 13.47
CA VAL A 33 1.46 -8.09 12.78
C VAL A 33 1.53 -6.75 12.03
N CYS A 34 2.75 -6.23 11.83
CA CYS A 34 3.00 -4.98 11.09
C CYS A 34 2.75 -5.17 9.59
N PRO A 35 1.77 -4.49 8.97
CA PRO A 35 1.46 -4.62 7.53
C PRO A 35 2.65 -4.37 6.61
N GLU A 36 3.54 -3.46 7.01
CA GLU A 36 4.71 -3.06 6.23
C GLU A 36 5.75 -4.19 6.12
N SER A 37 5.76 -5.17 7.03
CA SER A 37 6.65 -6.35 6.96
C SER A 37 6.50 -7.12 5.64
N TRP A 38 5.29 -7.19 5.09
CA TRP A 38 5.04 -7.87 3.82
C TRP A 38 5.61 -7.15 2.60
N ASN A 39 6.07 -5.90 2.74
CA ASN A 39 6.87 -5.27 1.69
C ASN A 39 8.20 -5.99 1.47
N VAL A 40 8.74 -6.61 2.51
CA VAL A 40 10.00 -7.36 2.48
C VAL A 40 9.75 -8.86 2.38
N GLU A 41 8.85 -9.39 3.20
CA GLU A 41 8.59 -10.83 3.30
C GLU A 41 7.78 -11.39 2.13
N LYS A 42 6.80 -10.61 1.63
CA LYS A 42 5.85 -11.05 0.60
C LYS A 42 5.54 -9.94 -0.43
N PRO A 43 6.57 -9.33 -1.06
CA PRO A 43 6.38 -8.20 -1.96
C PRO A 43 5.45 -8.50 -3.14
N ASP A 44 5.40 -9.75 -3.60
CA ASP A 44 4.54 -10.15 -4.72
C ASP A 44 3.05 -10.09 -4.37
N ILE A 45 2.68 -10.34 -3.12
CA ILE A 45 1.28 -10.16 -2.67
C ILE A 45 0.93 -8.68 -2.64
N VAL A 46 1.82 -7.83 -2.11
CA VAL A 46 1.61 -6.37 -2.08
C VAL A 46 1.47 -5.81 -3.50
N LYS A 47 2.34 -6.22 -4.43
CA LYS A 47 2.23 -5.84 -5.86
C LYS A 47 0.91 -6.31 -6.47
N LYS A 48 0.46 -7.53 -6.15
CA LYS A 48 -0.81 -8.07 -6.64
C LYS A 48 -2.00 -7.24 -6.14
N ILE A 49 -1.99 -6.82 -4.87
CA ILE A 49 -3.03 -5.96 -4.31
C ILE A 49 -3.06 -4.60 -5.02
N HIS A 50 -1.92 -3.92 -5.15
CA HIS A 50 -1.86 -2.66 -5.92
C HIS A 50 -2.34 -2.83 -7.36
N LYS A 51 -1.93 -3.92 -8.02
CA LYS A 51 -2.40 -4.23 -9.38
C LYS A 51 -3.91 -4.41 -9.42
N SER A 52 -4.52 -5.07 -8.44
CA SER A 52 -5.98 -5.25 -8.41
C SER A 52 -6.75 -3.93 -8.30
N TYR A 53 -6.20 -2.92 -7.63
CA TYR A 53 -6.82 -1.59 -7.59
C TYR A 53 -6.70 -0.87 -8.94
N PHE A 54 -5.56 -0.94 -9.61
CA PHE A 54 -5.45 -0.44 -10.99
C PHE A 54 -6.40 -1.17 -11.95
N ASP A 55 -6.50 -2.50 -11.83
CA ASP A 55 -7.42 -3.31 -12.66
C ASP A 55 -8.90 -2.97 -12.36
N ALA A 56 -9.21 -2.50 -11.15
CA ALA A 56 -10.54 -2.02 -10.76
C ALA A 56 -10.83 -0.56 -11.16
N GLY A 57 -9.83 0.16 -11.69
CA GLY A 57 -9.98 1.50 -12.23
C GLY A 57 -9.38 2.63 -11.39
N SER A 58 -8.62 2.33 -10.33
CA SER A 58 -7.87 3.38 -9.62
C SER A 58 -6.80 4.00 -10.54
N ASP A 59 -6.69 5.32 -10.52
CA ASP A 59 -5.63 6.07 -11.18
C ASP A 59 -4.35 6.11 -10.33
N VAL A 60 -4.52 6.03 -9.01
CA VAL A 60 -3.46 6.16 -8.01
C VAL A 60 -3.66 5.13 -6.91
N VAL A 61 -2.57 4.54 -6.45
CA VAL A 61 -2.54 3.65 -5.27
C VAL A 61 -1.68 4.27 -4.18
N LEU A 62 -2.01 4.00 -2.93
CA LEU A 62 -1.20 4.37 -1.77
C LEU A 62 -0.17 3.27 -1.49
N THR A 63 1.04 3.66 -1.10
CA THR A 63 2.06 2.68 -0.68
C THR A 63 1.62 1.95 0.58
N ASN A 64 2.01 0.68 0.72
CA ASN A 64 1.85 -0.07 1.96
C ASN A 64 2.85 0.41 3.03
N SER A 65 2.72 1.65 3.48
CA SER A 65 3.65 2.30 4.40
C SER A 65 2.95 3.24 5.40
N PHE A 66 1.66 3.03 5.65
CA PHE A 66 0.86 3.87 6.55
C PHE A 66 1.48 3.99 7.96
N GLY A 67 2.04 2.90 8.46
CA GLY A 67 2.79 2.82 9.71
C GLY A 67 4.31 2.74 9.55
N GLY A 68 4.85 2.94 8.34
CA GLY A 68 6.28 2.82 8.00
C GLY A 68 7.15 3.95 8.54
N SER A 69 6.91 4.40 9.77
CA SER A 69 7.76 5.35 10.49
C SER A 69 8.54 4.62 11.58
N LYS A 70 9.77 5.06 11.83
CA LYS A 70 10.64 4.47 12.87
C LYS A 70 9.96 4.31 14.24
N ILE A 71 9.14 5.29 14.63
CA ILE A 71 8.43 5.31 15.92
C ILE A 71 7.34 4.23 15.99
N LYS A 72 6.64 3.98 14.89
CA LYS A 72 5.56 2.98 14.85
C LYS A 72 6.10 1.58 14.57
N LEU A 73 7.17 1.46 13.79
CA LEU A 73 7.85 0.19 13.56
C LEU A 73 8.52 -0.35 14.83
N SER A 74 8.93 0.52 15.76
CA SER A 74 9.58 0.07 17.02
C SER A 74 8.66 -0.70 17.94
N SER A 75 7.34 -0.50 17.88
CA SER A 75 6.38 -1.34 18.63
C SER A 75 6.32 -2.78 18.10
N HIS A 76 6.88 -3.02 16.92
CA HIS A 76 7.01 -4.34 16.30
C HIS A 76 8.48 -4.82 16.21
N GLY A 77 9.45 -4.01 16.67
CA GLY A 77 10.88 -4.31 16.58
C GLY A 77 11.44 -4.27 15.16
N LEU A 78 10.81 -3.53 14.24
CA LEU A 78 11.15 -3.48 12.81
C LEU A 78 11.77 -2.15 12.36
N GLU A 79 12.15 -1.27 13.29
CA GLU A 79 12.54 0.11 12.99
C GLU A 79 13.86 0.27 12.22
N LYS A 80 14.52 -0.84 11.88
CA LYS A 80 15.75 -0.91 11.08
C LYS A 80 15.61 -1.79 9.83
N ASP A 81 14.48 -2.48 9.67
CA ASP A 81 14.30 -3.54 8.68
C ASP A 81 13.30 -3.17 7.57
N VAL A 82 12.38 -2.25 7.87
CA VAL A 82 11.26 -1.86 7.03
C VAL A 82 11.23 -0.35 6.82
#